data_AF-A0A7L4DMH6-F1
#
_entry.id   AF-A0A7L4DMH6-F1
#
_cell.length_a   1.000
_cell.length_b   1.000
_cell.length_c   1.000
_cell.angle_alpha   90.00
_cell.angle_beta   90.00
_cell.angle_gamma   90.00
#
_symmetry.space_group_name_H-M   'P 1'
#
loop_
_entity.id
_entity.type
_entity.pdbx_description
1 polymer ?
#
loop_
_entity_poly.entity_id
_entity_poly.type
_entity_poly.pdbx_seq_one_letter_code
_entity_poly.pdbx_strand_id
1 'polypeptide(L)'
;ELELRFQRHFLAARQLRSFPWPELEQNLRTSPDSPLLVGILHKTVLHPLCVKYPPSTQYRRCFLTELIKKHERSAAEPLDALYDALAAVLKEEDSTRCYKSYLLPTGESVTLSESMAMVSGGTTGLVTWDAALHLAEWAMGNSAVFSSRTVLELGSGIGFTGIAICKTCRPRRYIFSDCHPHVLNQLRENIHLNGFVLGPQTPPHIQTESQGQEAAAVNGQNPQLIVAELDWGSVTEKQLLDLQPDVVIAA
;
A
#
# COMPACT_ATOMS: atom_id res chain seq x y z
N GLU A 1 14.83 -13.40 -10.13
CA GLU A 1 15.01 -12.19 -9.29
C GLU A 1 14.53 -10.91 -9.99
N LEU A 2 14.96 -10.66 -11.23
CA LEU A 2 14.57 -9.49 -12.03
C LEU A 2 13.04 -9.30 -12.14
N GLU A 3 12.28 -10.35 -12.44
CA GLU A 3 10.80 -10.29 -12.52
C GLU A 3 10.15 -9.79 -11.22
N LEU A 4 10.68 -10.19 -10.05
CA LEU A 4 10.17 -9.75 -8.75
C LEU A 4 10.50 -8.29 -8.47
N ARG A 5 11.62 -7.79 -8.99
CA ARG A 5 11.94 -6.35 -8.92
C ARG A 5 10.97 -5.55 -9.78
N PHE A 6 10.69 -6.00 -11.01
CA PHE A 6 9.66 -5.42 -11.87
C PHE A 6 8.28 -5.45 -11.19
N GLN A 7 7.89 -6.58 -10.58
CA GLN A 7 6.65 -6.73 -9.83
C GLN A 7 6.51 -5.65 -8.74
N ARG A 8 7.50 -5.54 -7.86
CA ARG A 8 7.46 -4.59 -6.74
C ARG A 8 7.42 -3.14 -7.22
N HIS A 9 8.22 -2.78 -8.22
CA HIS A 9 8.25 -1.42 -8.77
C HIS A 9 6.94 -1.08 -9.48
N PHE A 10 6.41 -2.01 -10.26
CA PHE A 10 5.18 -1.82 -11.01
C PHE A 10 3.95 -1.68 -10.12
N LEU A 11 3.77 -2.61 -9.18
CA LEU A 11 2.61 -2.60 -8.28
C LEU A 11 2.61 -1.38 -7.36
N ALA A 12 3.79 -0.93 -6.91
CA ALA A 12 3.94 0.30 -6.13
C ALA A 12 3.94 1.58 -7.00
N ALA A 13 3.66 1.46 -8.31
CA ALA A 13 3.67 2.55 -9.29
C ALA A 13 4.91 3.47 -9.20
N ARG A 14 6.10 2.87 -8.99
CA ARG A 14 7.36 3.61 -8.91
C ARG A 14 7.67 4.24 -10.27
N GLN A 15 8.41 5.34 -10.27
CA GLN A 15 8.76 6.03 -11.52
C GLN A 15 9.48 5.08 -12.48
N LEU A 16 9.12 5.10 -13.76
CA LEU A 16 9.67 4.15 -14.75
C LEU A 16 11.20 4.16 -14.78
N ARG A 17 11.86 5.31 -14.61
CA ARG A 17 13.32 5.42 -14.55
C ARG A 17 13.99 4.59 -13.44
N SER A 18 13.26 4.20 -12.40
CA SER A 18 13.79 3.42 -11.26
C SER A 18 13.84 1.91 -11.52
N PHE A 19 13.23 1.43 -12.60
CA PHE A 19 13.22 0.02 -12.93
C PHE A 19 14.60 -0.45 -13.42
N PRO A 20 14.92 -1.75 -13.24
CA PRO A 20 16.17 -2.36 -13.70
C PRO A 20 16.20 -2.60 -15.22
N TRP A 21 15.92 -1.56 -16.01
CA TRP A 21 15.96 -1.62 -17.48
C TRP A 21 17.31 -2.06 -18.05
N PRO A 22 18.48 -1.60 -17.55
CA PRO A 22 19.77 -2.03 -18.11
C PRO A 22 19.98 -3.55 -17.99
N GLU A 23 19.55 -4.13 -16.87
CA GLU A 23 19.62 -5.57 -16.64
C GLU A 23 18.66 -6.33 -17.55
N LEU A 24 17.44 -5.82 -17.76
CA LEU A 24 16.51 -6.39 -18.74
C LEU A 24 17.11 -6.37 -20.15
N GLU A 25 17.62 -5.22 -20.62
CA GLU A 25 18.22 -5.10 -21.95
C GLU A 25 19.41 -6.06 -22.12
N GLN A 26 20.25 -6.23 -21.08
CA GLN A 26 21.34 -7.19 -21.12
C GLN A 26 20.82 -8.63 -21.30
N ASN A 27 19.81 -9.03 -20.51
CA ASN A 27 19.21 -10.37 -20.61
C ASN A 27 18.59 -10.62 -21.99
N LEU A 28 17.90 -9.63 -22.56
CA LEU A 28 17.31 -9.72 -23.90
C LEU A 28 18.37 -9.88 -25.01
N ARG A 29 19.55 -9.28 -24.84
CA ARG A 29 20.67 -9.45 -25.79
C ARG A 29 21.32 -10.82 -25.67
N THR A 30 21.48 -11.33 -24.45
CA THR A 30 22.17 -12.62 -24.20
C THR A 30 21.27 -13.84 -24.41
N SER A 31 19.96 -13.67 -24.26
CA SER A 31 18.98 -14.76 -24.31
C SER A 31 17.65 -14.24 -24.89
N PRO A 32 17.59 -13.97 -26.21
CA PRO A 32 16.43 -13.37 -26.86
C PRO A 32 15.15 -14.22 -26.74
N ASP A 33 15.27 -15.54 -26.76
CA ASP A 33 14.14 -16.48 -26.63
C ASP A 33 13.74 -16.77 -25.18
N SER A 34 14.28 -15.99 -24.22
CA SER A 34 13.98 -16.19 -22.81
C SER A 34 12.50 -15.88 -22.51
N PRO A 35 11.81 -16.69 -21.69
CA PRO A 35 10.44 -16.42 -21.25
C PRO A 35 10.35 -15.21 -20.29
N LEU A 36 11.46 -14.53 -20.02
CA LEU A 36 11.58 -13.42 -19.08
C LEU A 36 10.53 -12.31 -19.30
N LEU A 37 10.25 -11.91 -20.54
CA LEU A 37 9.25 -10.86 -20.82
C LEU A 37 7.83 -11.32 -20.49
N VAL A 38 7.50 -12.58 -20.81
CA VAL A 38 6.22 -13.20 -20.44
C VAL A 38 6.12 -13.26 -18.91
N GLY A 39 7.20 -13.64 -18.22
CA GLY A 39 7.28 -13.63 -16.76
C GLY A 39 7.05 -12.23 -16.17
N ILE A 40 7.72 -11.20 -16.69
CA ILE A 40 7.52 -9.79 -16.29
C ILE A 40 6.06 -9.39 -16.51
N LEU A 41 5.46 -9.73 -17.66
CA LEU A 41 4.08 -9.38 -17.99
C LEU A 41 3.09 -9.98 -16.97
N HIS A 42 3.25 -11.26 -16.63
CA HIS A 42 2.47 -11.96 -15.60
C HIS A 42 2.66 -11.40 -14.19
N LYS A 43 3.86 -10.92 -13.87
CA LYS A 43 4.16 -10.31 -12.57
C LYS A 43 3.75 -8.84 -12.48
N THR A 44 3.32 -8.21 -13.58
CA THR A 44 3.00 -6.78 -13.62
C THR A 44 1.56 -6.51 -14.06
N VAL A 45 1.31 -6.16 -15.31
CA VAL A 45 -0.01 -5.77 -15.81
C VAL A 45 -1.05 -6.88 -15.75
N LEU A 46 -0.62 -8.15 -15.88
CA LEU A 46 -1.51 -9.31 -15.78
C LEU A 46 -1.56 -9.88 -14.35
N HIS A 47 -0.88 -9.24 -13.40
CA HIS A 47 -0.88 -9.68 -12.02
C HIS A 47 -2.29 -9.53 -11.41
N PRO A 48 -2.80 -10.49 -10.60
CA PRO A 48 -4.14 -10.41 -10.02
C PRO A 48 -4.41 -9.11 -9.23
N LEU A 49 -3.42 -8.61 -8.49
CA LEU A 49 -3.53 -7.31 -7.81
C LEU A 49 -3.69 -6.15 -8.80
N CYS A 50 -3.01 -6.15 -9.95
CA CYS A 50 -3.18 -5.12 -10.96
C CYS A 50 -4.55 -5.21 -11.62
N VAL A 51 -5.03 -6.43 -11.90
CA VAL A 51 -6.37 -6.62 -12.49
C VAL A 51 -7.46 -6.11 -11.55
N LYS A 52 -7.33 -6.37 -10.25
CA LYS A 52 -8.32 -5.96 -9.25
C LYS A 52 -8.18 -4.49 -8.82
N TYR A 53 -6.95 -4.02 -8.68
CA TYR A 53 -6.57 -2.71 -8.16
C TYR A 53 -5.47 -2.10 -9.06
N PRO A 54 -5.84 -1.62 -10.26
CA PRO A 54 -4.86 -1.19 -11.25
C PRO A 54 -4.17 0.13 -10.87
N PRO A 55 -2.86 0.27 -11.13
CA PRO A 55 -2.24 1.58 -11.31
C PRO A 55 -2.93 2.37 -12.44
N SER A 56 -2.67 3.67 -12.52
CA SER A 56 -3.34 4.53 -13.52
C SER A 56 -3.14 4.02 -14.95
N THR A 57 -4.16 4.23 -15.79
CA THR A 57 -4.14 3.82 -17.21
C THR A 57 -2.92 4.40 -17.92
N GLN A 58 -2.61 5.69 -17.67
CA GLN A 58 -1.39 6.33 -18.18
C GLN A 58 -0.12 5.59 -17.75
N TYR A 59 0.02 5.24 -16.47
CA TYR A 59 1.21 4.54 -15.97
C TYR A 59 1.39 3.18 -16.64
N ARG A 60 0.31 2.39 -16.75
CA ARG A 60 0.32 1.07 -17.41
C ARG A 60 0.67 1.18 -18.89
N ARG A 61 0.12 2.16 -19.61
CA ARG A 61 0.47 2.45 -21.01
C ARG A 61 1.94 2.79 -21.17
N CYS A 62 2.48 3.69 -20.36
CA CYS A 62 3.88 4.08 -20.42
C CYS A 62 4.81 2.91 -20.09
N PHE A 63 4.47 2.09 -19.09
CA PHE A 63 5.22 0.89 -18.73
C PHE A 63 5.28 -0.12 -19.89
N LEU A 64 4.13 -0.47 -20.48
CA LEU A 64 4.05 -1.40 -21.60
C LEU A 64 4.78 -0.87 -22.84
N THR A 65 4.61 0.41 -23.15
CA THR A 65 5.32 1.06 -24.26
C THR A 65 6.84 1.01 -24.07
N GLU A 66 7.33 1.23 -22.85
CA GLU A 66 8.77 1.14 -22.58
C GLU A 66 9.27 -0.31 -22.69
N LEU A 67 8.53 -1.29 -22.17
CA LEU A 67 8.84 -2.71 -22.35
C LEU A 67 8.93 -3.11 -23.83
N ILE A 68 7.94 -2.73 -24.64
CA ILE A 68 7.91 -2.97 -26.08
C ILE A 68 9.14 -2.35 -26.75
N LYS A 69 9.45 -1.08 -26.46
CA LYS A 69 10.64 -0.41 -26.99
C LYS A 69 11.94 -1.12 -26.61
N LYS A 70 12.04 -1.70 -25.41
CA LYS A 70 13.23 -2.48 -25.00
C LYS A 70 13.32 -3.78 -25.78
N HIS A 71 12.19 -4.46 -25.97
CA HIS A 71 12.10 -5.70 -26.74
C HIS A 71 12.44 -5.50 -28.22
N GLU A 72 11.87 -4.49 -28.86
CA GLU A 72 12.10 -4.15 -30.29
C GLU A 72 13.55 -3.76 -30.60
N ARG A 73 14.34 -3.38 -29.59
CA ARG A 73 15.78 -3.12 -29.74
C ARG A 73 16.63 -4.39 -29.68
N SER A 74 16.05 -5.51 -29.31
CA SER A 74 16.68 -6.82 -29.41
C SER A 74 16.49 -7.41 -30.82
N ALA A 75 17.21 -8.48 -31.14
CA ALA A 75 17.03 -9.20 -32.40
C ALA A 75 15.92 -10.28 -32.33
N ALA A 76 15.15 -10.30 -31.23
CA ALA A 76 14.10 -11.30 -31.00
C ALA A 76 12.83 -11.00 -31.79
N GLU A 77 12.02 -12.03 -32.03
CA GLU A 77 10.69 -11.89 -32.62
C GLU A 77 9.77 -11.08 -31.69
N PRO A 78 8.91 -10.18 -32.23
CA PRO A 78 7.93 -9.45 -31.43
C PRO A 78 7.05 -10.37 -30.59
N LEU A 79 6.80 -9.99 -29.33
CA LEU A 79 5.95 -10.76 -28.43
C LEU A 79 4.51 -10.23 -28.46
N ASP A 80 3.61 -10.92 -29.17
CA ASP A 80 2.20 -10.54 -29.35
C ASP A 80 1.49 -10.17 -28.04
N ALA A 81 1.75 -10.94 -26.97
CA ALA A 81 1.16 -10.72 -25.65
C ALA A 81 1.42 -9.30 -25.08
N LEU A 82 2.53 -8.64 -25.45
CA LEU A 82 2.79 -7.25 -25.06
C LEU A 82 1.85 -6.28 -25.77
N TYR A 83 1.61 -6.49 -27.06
CA TYR A 83 0.74 -5.65 -27.87
C TYR A 83 -0.73 -5.89 -27.50
N ASP A 84 -1.13 -7.13 -27.23
CA ASP A 84 -2.45 -7.46 -26.71
C ASP A 84 -2.72 -6.77 -25.37
N ALA A 85 -1.75 -6.83 -24.45
CA ALA A 85 -1.85 -6.14 -23.16
C ALA A 85 -1.94 -4.62 -23.34
N LEU A 86 -1.16 -4.02 -24.24
CA LEU A 86 -1.23 -2.59 -24.52
C LEU A 86 -2.58 -2.21 -25.15
N ALA A 87 -3.07 -3.00 -26.11
CA ALA A 87 -4.36 -2.79 -26.75
C ALA A 87 -5.52 -2.89 -25.75
N ALA A 88 -5.44 -3.80 -24.77
CA ALA A 88 -6.40 -3.90 -23.69
C ALA A 88 -6.43 -2.61 -22.85
N VAL A 89 -5.26 -2.11 -22.42
CA VAL A 89 -5.17 -0.87 -21.63
C VAL A 89 -5.62 0.36 -22.42
N LEU A 90 -5.37 0.40 -23.73
CA LEU A 90 -5.81 1.50 -24.61
C LEU A 90 -7.33 1.61 -24.76
N LYS A 91 -8.06 0.51 -24.51
CA LYS A 91 -9.54 0.49 -24.55
C LYS A 91 -10.17 0.93 -23.24
N GLU A 92 -9.39 1.07 -22.17
CA GLU A 92 -9.89 1.48 -20.86
C GLU A 92 -10.10 3.00 -20.80
N GLU A 93 -11.17 3.41 -20.14
CA GLU A 93 -11.43 4.82 -19.85
C GLU A 93 -10.53 5.30 -18.70
N ASP A 94 -10.21 6.59 -18.70
CA ASP A 94 -9.41 7.17 -17.62
C ASP A 94 -10.22 7.22 -16.31
N SER A 95 -9.68 6.57 -15.28
CA SER A 95 -10.24 6.58 -13.94
C SER A 95 -9.67 7.75 -13.12
N THR A 96 -10.50 8.33 -12.26
CA THR A 96 -10.08 9.32 -11.26
C THR A 96 -9.32 8.69 -10.08
N ARG A 97 -9.47 7.37 -9.89
CA ARG A 97 -8.80 6.58 -8.85
C ARG A 97 -7.70 5.73 -9.46
N CYS A 98 -6.54 5.71 -8.83
CA CYS A 98 -5.49 4.75 -9.12
C CYS A 98 -5.09 4.03 -7.84
N TYR A 99 -4.59 2.81 -7.99
CA TYR A 99 -4.17 2.00 -6.86
C TYR A 99 -2.67 1.77 -6.88
N LYS A 100 -2.07 1.78 -5.70
CA LYS A 100 -0.71 1.29 -5.47
C LYS A 100 -0.77 0.11 -4.51
N SER A 101 -0.07 -0.95 -4.86
CA SER A 101 0.04 -2.17 -4.06
C SER A 101 1.49 -2.42 -3.69
N TYR A 102 1.76 -2.45 -2.38
CA TYR A 102 3.08 -2.67 -1.81
C TYR A 102 3.13 -4.09 -1.24
N LEU A 103 4.06 -4.90 -1.73
CA LEU A 103 4.21 -6.29 -1.27
C LEU A 103 5.01 -6.32 0.03
N LEU A 104 4.46 -6.96 1.06
CA LEU A 104 5.07 -7.14 2.36
C LEU A 104 5.91 -8.44 2.39
N PRO A 105 6.93 -8.53 3.28
CA PRO A 105 7.71 -9.75 3.45
C PRO A 105 6.88 -10.98 3.86
N THR A 106 5.71 -10.77 4.45
CA THR A 106 4.77 -11.84 4.85
C THR A 106 4.08 -12.53 3.66
N GLY A 107 4.22 -11.98 2.45
CA GLY A 107 3.48 -12.41 1.25
C GLY A 107 2.15 -11.70 1.07
N GLU A 108 1.69 -10.92 2.06
CA GLU A 108 0.54 -10.03 1.94
C GLU A 108 0.89 -8.74 1.18
N SER A 109 -0.12 -7.95 0.84
CA SER A 109 0.06 -6.61 0.25
C SER A 109 -0.68 -5.54 1.02
N VAL A 110 -0.16 -4.32 1.01
CA VAL A 110 -0.91 -3.10 1.35
C VAL A 110 -1.36 -2.45 0.05
N THR A 111 -2.66 -2.37 -0.20
CA THR A 111 -3.20 -1.72 -1.40
C THR A 111 -3.93 -0.45 -1.02
N LEU A 112 -3.59 0.67 -1.66
CA LEU A 112 -4.15 1.99 -1.37
C LEU A 112 -4.72 2.60 -2.65
N SER A 113 -5.92 3.17 -2.55
CA SER A 113 -6.39 4.17 -3.50
C SER A 113 -5.69 5.49 -3.18
N GLU A 114 -4.97 6.03 -4.17
CA GLU A 114 -4.22 7.29 -4.05
C GLU A 114 -4.68 8.31 -5.09
N SER A 115 -4.43 9.59 -4.81
CA SER A 115 -4.57 10.65 -5.81
C SER A 115 -3.46 10.55 -6.86
N MET A 116 -3.79 10.87 -8.12
CA MET A 116 -2.77 10.98 -9.18
C MET A 116 -1.91 12.23 -9.04
N ALA A 117 -2.37 13.24 -8.28
CA ALA A 117 -1.64 14.48 -8.04
C ALA A 117 -1.05 14.49 -6.62
N MET A 118 0.22 14.87 -6.49
CA MET A 118 0.88 15.02 -5.17
C MET A 118 0.18 16.01 -4.25
N VAL A 119 -0.41 17.07 -4.82
CA VAL A 119 -1.26 18.03 -4.11
C VAL A 119 -2.65 17.95 -4.72
N SER A 120 -3.65 17.67 -3.91
CA SER A 120 -5.05 17.62 -4.35
C SER A 120 -5.95 18.06 -3.22
N GLY A 121 -7.00 18.82 -3.54
CA GLY A 121 -7.97 19.28 -2.55
C GLY A 121 -7.37 20.09 -1.40
N GLY A 122 -6.23 20.77 -1.63
CA GLY A 122 -5.54 21.56 -0.59
C GLY A 122 -4.65 20.77 0.36
N THR A 123 -4.41 19.48 0.11
CA THR A 123 -3.60 18.60 0.97
C THR A 123 -2.57 17.79 0.17
N THR A 124 -1.51 17.36 0.86
CA THR A 124 -0.49 16.40 0.39
C THR A 124 -0.70 14.99 0.95
N GLY A 125 -1.71 14.79 1.81
CA GLY A 125 -1.94 13.53 2.52
C GLY A 125 -2.62 12.43 1.69
N LEU A 126 -2.98 12.70 0.43
CA LEU A 126 -3.69 11.76 -0.46
C LEU A 126 -2.76 10.87 -1.30
N VAL A 127 -1.46 10.92 -1.04
CA VAL A 127 -0.44 10.07 -1.67
C VAL A 127 0.48 9.47 -0.60
N THR A 128 1.05 8.31 -0.89
CA THR A 128 2.05 7.71 0.00
C THR A 128 3.42 8.35 -0.22
N TRP A 129 4.02 8.84 0.85
CA TRP A 129 5.36 9.46 0.86
C TRP A 129 6.45 8.43 1.19
N ASP A 130 7.68 8.65 0.71
CA ASP A 130 8.80 7.74 0.97
C ASP A 130 9.11 7.59 2.47
N ALA A 131 8.87 8.62 3.29
CA ALA A 131 9.04 8.53 4.74
C ALA A 131 8.12 7.47 5.38
N ALA A 132 6.87 7.35 4.89
CA ALA A 132 5.94 6.31 5.33
C ALA A 132 6.45 4.91 4.94
N LEU A 133 7.07 4.77 3.76
CA LEU A 133 7.71 3.52 3.33
C LEU A 133 8.86 3.13 4.26
N HIS A 134 9.74 4.07 4.59
CA HIS A 134 10.88 3.84 5.48
C HIS A 134 10.44 3.53 6.92
N LEU A 135 9.42 4.22 7.44
CA LEU A 135 8.90 3.95 8.78
C LEU A 135 8.26 2.55 8.86
N ALA A 136 7.50 2.15 7.85
CA ALA A 136 6.94 0.79 7.81
C ALA A 136 8.02 -0.29 7.72
N GLU A 137 9.06 -0.08 6.90
CA GLU A 137 10.20 -0.98 6.80
C GLU A 137 10.93 -1.12 8.13
N TRP A 138 11.22 0.01 8.79
CA TRP A 138 11.81 0.02 10.12
C TRP A 138 10.91 -0.71 11.14
N ALA A 139 9.61 -0.46 11.11
CA ALA A 139 8.66 -1.07 12.04
C ALA A 139 8.60 -2.59 11.88
N MET A 140 8.60 -3.10 10.64
CA MET A 140 8.66 -4.54 10.37
C MET A 140 9.93 -5.19 10.95
N GLY A 141 11.07 -4.48 10.91
CA GLY A 141 12.32 -4.93 11.54
C GLY A 141 12.34 -4.80 13.07
N ASN A 142 11.43 -4.02 13.65
CA ASN A 142 11.37 -3.69 15.08
C ASN A 142 9.98 -4.00 15.67
N SER A 143 9.36 -5.10 15.23
CA SER A 143 7.97 -5.44 15.56
C SER A 143 7.66 -5.51 17.06
N ALA A 144 8.64 -5.86 17.90
CA ALA A 144 8.53 -5.87 19.36
C ALA A 144 8.19 -4.50 19.97
N VAL A 145 8.49 -3.40 19.28
CA VAL A 145 8.10 -2.04 19.70
C VAL A 145 6.58 -1.86 19.68
N PHE A 146 5.89 -2.55 18.77
CA PHE A 146 4.46 -2.35 18.51
C PHE A 146 3.59 -3.49 19.04
N SER A 147 4.15 -4.69 19.20
CA SER A 147 3.40 -5.89 19.54
C SER A 147 2.61 -5.74 20.85
N SER A 148 1.33 -6.06 20.81
CA SER A 148 0.39 -5.97 21.95
C SER A 148 0.27 -4.57 22.60
N ARG A 149 0.67 -3.51 21.89
CA ARG A 149 0.58 -2.11 22.37
C ARG A 149 -0.50 -1.30 21.65
N THR A 150 -0.89 -0.18 22.25
CA THR A 150 -1.67 0.89 21.62
C THR A 150 -0.72 1.84 20.89
N VAL A 151 -0.89 1.96 19.57
CA VAL A 151 -0.08 2.83 18.72
C VAL A 151 -0.92 4.01 18.24
N LEU A 152 -0.39 5.21 18.35
CA LEU A 152 -0.93 6.42 17.73
C LEU A 152 -0.01 6.87 16.61
N GLU A 153 -0.55 7.01 15.41
CA GLU A 153 0.15 7.58 14.26
C GLU A 153 -0.35 9.00 14.00
N LEU A 154 0.54 9.98 14.14
CA LEU A 154 0.27 11.39 13.83
C LEU A 154 0.49 11.65 12.34
N GLY A 155 -0.50 12.24 11.67
CA GLY A 155 -0.41 12.52 10.24
C GLY A 155 -0.36 11.24 9.41
N SER A 156 -1.29 10.31 9.65
CA SER A 156 -1.32 8.99 9.02
C SER A 156 -1.51 9.04 7.50
N GLY A 157 -1.94 10.20 6.95
CA GLY A 157 -2.28 10.32 5.55
C GLY A 157 -3.34 9.29 5.16
N ILE A 158 -3.14 8.65 4.01
CA ILE A 158 -3.98 7.56 3.50
C ILE A 158 -3.70 6.18 4.12
N GLY A 159 -2.82 6.10 5.13
CA GLY A 159 -2.73 4.96 6.05
C GLY A 159 -1.73 3.87 5.72
N PHE A 160 -0.76 4.12 4.81
CA PHE A 160 0.22 3.11 4.42
C PHE A 160 0.92 2.47 5.62
N THR A 161 1.57 3.30 6.46
CA THR A 161 2.40 2.84 7.59
C THR A 161 1.57 2.01 8.55
N GLY A 162 0.46 2.56 9.06
CA GLY A 162 -0.35 1.85 10.03
C GLY A 162 -0.97 0.55 9.52
N ILE A 163 -1.38 0.50 8.25
CA ILE A 163 -1.88 -0.75 7.66
C ILE A 163 -0.75 -1.79 7.57
N ALA A 164 0.47 -1.39 7.20
CA ALA A 164 1.62 -2.28 7.18
C ALA A 164 1.97 -2.79 8.59
N ILE A 165 1.99 -1.91 9.60
CA ILE A 165 2.24 -2.27 11.00
C ILE A 165 1.16 -3.22 11.53
N CYS A 166 -0.12 -2.96 11.22
CA CYS A 166 -1.22 -3.82 11.63
C CYS A 166 -1.09 -5.25 11.08
N LYS A 167 -0.63 -5.40 9.83
CA LYS A 167 -0.41 -6.69 9.18
C LYS A 167 0.80 -7.45 9.73
N THR A 168 1.83 -6.75 10.18
CA THR A 168 3.16 -7.36 10.42
C THR A 168 3.59 -7.38 11.88
N CYS A 169 3.13 -6.42 12.69
CA CYS A 169 3.65 -6.19 14.04
C CYS A 169 2.65 -6.53 15.16
N ARG A 170 1.40 -6.87 14.83
CA ARG A 170 0.34 -7.29 15.77
C ARG A 170 0.15 -6.32 16.97
N PRO A 171 -0.13 -5.02 16.73
CA PRO A 171 -0.51 -4.13 17.82
C PRO A 171 -1.81 -4.58 18.47
N ARG A 172 -2.07 -4.15 19.72
CA ARG A 172 -3.37 -4.35 20.38
C ARG A 172 -4.42 -3.41 19.78
N ARG A 173 -4.03 -2.14 19.62
CA ARG A 173 -4.85 -1.07 19.07
C ARG A 173 -3.99 -0.17 18.19
N TYR A 174 -4.54 0.27 17.07
CA TYR A 174 -3.90 1.25 16.21
C TYR A 174 -4.84 2.42 15.95
N ILE A 175 -4.35 3.63 16.24
CA ILE A 175 -5.09 4.88 16.10
C ILE A 175 -4.43 5.65 14.96
N PHE A 176 -5.11 5.68 13.82
CA PHE A 176 -4.74 6.54 12.73
C PHE A 176 -5.28 7.94 13.01
N SER A 177 -4.45 8.98 12.84
CA SER A 177 -4.88 10.36 13.01
C SER A 177 -4.41 11.27 11.89
N ASP A 178 -5.28 12.16 11.47
CA ASP A 178 -5.01 13.23 10.50
C ASP A 178 -5.98 14.40 10.79
N CYS A 179 -5.74 15.58 10.23
CA CYS A 179 -6.63 16.74 10.40
C CYS A 179 -7.55 16.96 9.20
N HIS A 180 -7.21 16.45 8.02
CA HIS A 180 -7.88 16.84 6.79
C HIS A 180 -9.06 15.89 6.47
N PRO A 181 -10.31 16.37 6.34
CA PRO A 181 -11.49 15.50 6.15
C PRO A 181 -11.41 14.58 4.92
N HIS A 182 -10.89 15.09 3.79
CA HIS A 182 -10.69 14.26 2.59
C HIS A 182 -9.66 13.14 2.79
N VAL A 183 -8.59 13.39 3.56
CA VAL A 183 -7.58 12.39 3.89
C VAL A 183 -8.19 11.33 4.80
N LEU A 184 -8.89 11.75 5.85
CA LEU A 184 -9.58 10.85 6.77
C LEU A 184 -10.62 9.98 6.06
N ASN A 185 -11.35 10.50 5.07
CA ASN A 185 -12.27 9.70 4.28
C ASN A 185 -11.54 8.64 3.44
N GLN A 186 -10.49 9.04 2.71
CA GLN A 186 -9.72 8.11 1.88
C GLN A 186 -8.98 7.06 2.72
N LEU A 187 -8.47 7.44 3.89
CA LEU A 187 -7.88 6.55 4.88
C LEU A 187 -8.88 5.47 5.31
N ARG A 188 -10.12 5.84 5.64
CA ARG A 188 -11.16 4.85 5.99
C ARG A 188 -11.42 3.89 4.83
N GLU A 189 -11.55 4.38 3.60
CA GLU A 189 -11.69 3.52 2.41
C GLU A 189 -10.52 2.54 2.29
N ASN A 190 -9.29 3.01 2.48
CA ASN A 190 -8.08 2.19 2.38
C ASN A 190 -7.94 1.15 3.50
N ILE A 191 -8.39 1.45 4.72
CA ILE A 191 -8.44 0.47 5.80
C ILE A 191 -9.37 -0.70 5.42
N HIS A 192 -10.57 -0.39 4.92
CA HIS A 192 -11.51 -1.42 4.45
C HIS A 192 -10.99 -2.19 3.23
N LEU A 193 -10.33 -1.48 2.30
CA LEU A 193 -9.70 -2.08 1.12
C LEU A 193 -8.68 -3.17 1.49
N ASN A 194 -8.05 -3.04 2.65
CA ASN A 194 -7.06 -3.98 3.17
C ASN A 194 -7.64 -5.08 4.07
N GLY A 195 -8.97 -5.21 4.13
CA GLY A 195 -9.67 -6.27 4.87
C GLY A 195 -9.82 -6.00 6.37
N PHE A 196 -9.55 -4.78 6.82
CA PHE A 196 -9.77 -4.39 8.20
C PHE A 196 -11.15 -3.76 8.41
N VAL A 197 -11.64 -3.85 9.65
CA VAL A 197 -12.88 -3.22 10.10
C VAL A 197 -12.53 -2.23 11.20
N LEU A 198 -13.12 -1.03 11.12
CA LEU A 198 -12.94 0.00 12.14
C LEU A 198 -13.74 -0.36 13.40
N GLY A 199 -13.13 -0.16 14.57
CA GLY A 199 -13.82 -0.26 15.85
C GLY A 199 -14.86 0.85 16.04
N PRO A 200 -15.78 0.70 17.01
CA PRO A 200 -16.70 1.77 17.38
C PRO A 200 -15.93 3.04 17.78
N GLN A 201 -16.42 4.20 17.32
CA GLN A 201 -15.80 5.52 17.52
C GLN A 201 -15.90 6.02 18.97
N THR A 202 -16.58 5.30 19.84
CA THR A 202 -16.73 5.64 21.27
C THR A 202 -15.69 4.90 22.10
N PRO A 203 -15.05 5.55 23.09
CA PRO A 203 -14.22 4.84 24.05
C PRO A 203 -15.08 3.78 24.74
N PRO A 204 -14.55 2.58 25.02
CA PRO A 204 -15.29 1.57 25.74
C PRO A 204 -15.61 2.12 27.13
N HIS A 205 -16.86 2.52 27.33
CA HIS A 205 -17.41 2.63 28.68
C HIS A 205 -17.22 1.27 29.33
N ILE A 206 -16.59 1.26 30.50
CA ILE A 206 -16.37 0.08 31.35
C ILE A 206 -17.73 -0.62 31.53
N GLN A 207 -17.96 -1.69 30.77
CA GLN A 207 -18.98 -2.65 31.10
C GLN A 207 -18.29 -3.67 32.01
N THR A 208 -18.65 -3.60 33.29
CA THR A 208 -18.32 -4.57 34.33
C THR A 208 -18.41 -5.99 33.79
N GLU A 209 -17.29 -6.70 33.84
CA GLU A 209 -17.16 -8.11 33.47
C GLU A 209 -18.16 -8.96 34.26
N SER A 210 -19.12 -9.58 33.57
CA SER A 210 -19.73 -10.81 34.07
C SER A 210 -18.86 -11.99 33.64
N GLN A 211 -18.23 -12.61 34.63
CA GLN A 211 -17.38 -13.80 34.52
C GLN A 211 -18.06 -14.95 33.78
N GLY A 212 -17.31 -15.59 32.89
CA GLY A 212 -17.58 -16.96 32.46
C GLY A 212 -17.25 -17.23 30.99
N GLN A 213 -16.00 -17.64 30.72
CA GLN A 213 -15.65 -18.85 29.95
C GLN A 213 -14.16 -18.85 29.62
N GLU A 214 -13.44 -19.79 30.24
CA GLU A 214 -12.06 -20.14 29.88
C GLU A 214 -11.98 -20.91 28.57
N ALA A 215 -10.84 -20.70 27.90
CA ALA A 215 -10.18 -21.58 26.94
C ALA A 215 -10.80 -21.75 25.54
N ALA A 216 -10.41 -20.84 24.62
CA ALA A 216 -10.17 -21.19 23.23
C ALA A 216 -8.81 -20.63 22.79
N ALA A 217 -8.03 -21.49 22.14
CA ALA A 217 -6.64 -21.34 21.76
C ALA A 217 -6.32 -20.09 20.92
N VAL A 218 -5.04 -19.69 20.98
CA VAL A 218 -4.32 -18.72 20.14
C VAL A 218 -4.93 -18.57 18.74
N ASN A 219 -5.81 -17.57 18.57
CA ASN A 219 -6.33 -17.15 17.27
C ASN A 219 -6.02 -15.67 17.10
N GLY A 220 -5.28 -15.35 16.03
CA GLY A 220 -4.75 -14.01 15.74
C GLY A 220 -5.86 -12.96 15.71
N GLN A 221 -6.03 -12.27 16.84
CA GLN A 221 -6.97 -11.16 16.91
C GLN A 221 -6.44 -10.00 16.07
N ASN A 222 -7.23 -9.57 15.09
CA ASN A 222 -6.95 -8.35 14.36
C ASN A 222 -6.90 -7.17 15.34
N PRO A 223 -5.97 -6.22 15.15
CA PRO A 223 -5.88 -5.04 16.00
C PRO A 223 -7.18 -4.23 15.99
N GLN A 224 -7.53 -3.63 17.12
CA GLN A 224 -8.61 -2.64 17.16
C GLN A 224 -8.15 -1.38 16.41
N LEU A 225 -8.84 -1.00 15.33
CA LEU A 225 -8.49 0.16 14.52
C LEU A 225 -9.41 1.34 14.79
N ILE A 226 -8.85 2.53 14.94
CA ILE A 226 -9.58 3.79 15.13
C ILE A 226 -9.05 4.82 14.14
N VAL A 227 -9.93 5.63 13.57
CA VAL A 227 -9.57 6.82 12.77
C VAL A 227 -10.05 8.04 13.52
N ALA A 228 -9.11 8.83 14.03
CA ALA A 228 -9.35 10.04 14.80
C ALA A 228 -9.03 11.29 13.96
N GLU A 229 -9.89 12.29 14.06
CA GLU A 229 -9.55 13.63 13.59
C GLU A 229 -8.71 14.31 14.68
N LEU A 230 -7.50 14.75 14.33
CA LEU A 230 -6.57 15.37 15.27
C LEU A 230 -5.86 16.54 14.59
N ASP A 231 -6.39 17.74 14.81
CA ASP A 231 -5.78 18.99 14.39
C ASP A 231 -4.86 19.52 15.50
N TRP A 232 -3.57 19.64 15.19
CA TRP A 232 -2.56 20.08 16.15
C TRP A 232 -2.80 21.51 16.68
N GLY A 233 -3.49 22.36 15.90
CA GLY A 233 -3.81 23.72 16.32
C GLY A 233 -4.97 23.83 17.30
N SER A 234 -5.79 22.77 17.42
CA SER A 234 -7.04 22.80 18.21
C SER A 234 -7.23 21.61 19.15
N VAL A 235 -6.36 20.60 19.10
CA VAL A 235 -6.44 19.42 19.97
C VAL A 235 -6.28 19.80 21.45
N THR A 236 -7.15 19.23 22.28
CA THR A 236 -7.15 19.45 23.73
C THR A 236 -6.34 18.39 24.47
N GLU A 237 -5.82 18.74 25.64
CA GLU A 237 -5.14 17.78 26.53
C GLU A 237 -6.05 16.59 26.87
N LYS A 238 -7.34 16.84 27.12
CA LYS A 238 -8.32 15.80 27.37
C LYS A 238 -8.42 14.80 26.21
N GLN A 239 -8.51 15.29 24.97
CA GLN A 239 -8.56 14.40 23.80
C GLN A 239 -7.32 13.52 23.70
N LEU A 240 -6.13 14.07 23.97
CA LEU A 240 -4.88 13.29 23.95
C LEU A 240 -4.83 12.24 25.06
N LEU A 241 -5.26 12.61 26.28
CA LEU A 241 -5.34 11.70 27.42
C LEU A 241 -6.31 10.54 27.16
N ASP A 242 -7.41 10.77 26.45
CA ASP A 242 -8.40 9.74 26.12
C ASP A 242 -7.85 8.67 25.14
N LEU A 243 -6.83 9.00 24.34
CA LEU A 243 -6.22 8.06 23.36
C LEU A 243 -5.34 6.98 24.02
N GLN A 244 -4.70 7.31 25.15
CA GLN A 244 -3.81 6.43 25.93
C GLN A 244 -2.82 5.61 25.08
N PRO A 245 -1.96 6.25 24.26
CA PRO A 245 -0.99 5.52 23.45
C PRO A 245 0.19 5.04 24.30
N ASP A 246 0.65 3.81 24.03
CA ASP A 246 1.93 3.30 24.54
C ASP A 246 3.09 3.73 23.65
N VAL A 247 2.81 3.94 22.35
CA VAL A 247 3.77 4.32 21.31
C VAL A 247 3.15 5.40 20.43
N VAL A 248 3.89 6.47 20.17
CA VAL A 248 3.52 7.52 19.23
C VAL A 248 4.54 7.53 18.09
N ILE A 249 4.05 7.54 16.85
CA ILE A 249 4.88 7.61 15.65
C ILE A 249 4.36 8.70 14.70
N ALA A 250 5.26 9.19 13.85
CA ALA A 250 4.96 10.09 12.73
C ALA A 250 5.99 9.83 11.62
N ALA A 251 5.57 9.91 10.36
CA ALA A 251 6.43 9.77 9.19
C ALA A 251 6.73 11.12 8.55
#